data_AF-A0A5N6Z820-F1
#
_entry.id   AF-A0A5N6Z820-F1
#
_cell.length_a   1.000
_cell.length_b   1.000
_cell.length_c   1.000
_cell.angle_alpha   90.00
_cell.angle_beta   90.00
_cell.angle_gamma   90.00
#
_symmetry.space_group_name_H-M   'P 1'
#
loop_
_entity.id
_entity.type
_entity.pdbx_description
1 polymer ?
#
loop_
_entity_poly.entity_id
_entity_poly.type
_entity_poly.pdbx_seq_one_letter_code
_entity_poly.pdbx_strand_id
1 'polypeptide(L)'
;MSHSDQNGRTQPKDTLTVTDNRTARSYEIPIVNNAVKATDFRWISSTDESTGEAALDRYTTGLKILDPGFQNTAVTESEITYIDGVRGSIQYRNYTLDELLERHDFEDVSFLLVWDHLPSPQEKIDYRLKLAAKANPPQAVLDTIKCFPRDTPYHLMFVAGLSAWASTDPTTVPIYVGKEIYLGKMDAVDEGVRRTIAASMSVTALIYCHYRGIQFTPPDSTASMAENILLMMGVVDPTTRRPDPKIVRILNRLWIVYADHEMTNSTAASMHVGSGLADPMSCVSAAACALSGPLHGGAIDLAYRMFERIGKKEAVAQAIEEVKANKFRLFGYGHRIYKTVDPRVKHLKNALGELSENIDANPHLSVALEIERLASQDDYFRSRNLNVNADLYGCFVFSAMGFKPEIITALMLVARTSGIVAHWREQMQQGKPANLWRPRQVFTRAKL
;
A
#
# COMPACT_ATOMS: atom_id res chain seq x y z
N MET A 1 29.36 20.34 32.03
CA MET A 1 29.51 19.82 33.40
C MET A 1 28.63 18.59 33.51
N SER A 2 29.20 17.41 33.73
CA SER A 2 28.49 16.13 33.76
C SER A 2 27.70 15.97 35.05
N HIS A 3 26.40 15.71 34.95
CA HIS A 3 25.60 15.24 36.08
C HIS A 3 25.77 13.73 36.22
N SER A 4 26.60 13.32 37.17
CA SER A 4 26.72 11.94 37.63
C SER A 4 25.74 11.69 38.77
N ASP A 5 24.88 10.68 38.65
CA ASP A 5 24.10 10.16 39.78
C ASP A 5 25.03 9.55 40.84
N GLN A 6 24.57 9.53 42.09
CA GLN A 6 25.32 9.14 43.31
C GLN A 6 25.94 7.73 43.31
N ASN A 7 25.78 6.95 42.24
CA ASN A 7 26.36 5.60 42.06
C ASN A 7 27.47 5.51 41.00
N GLY A 8 27.99 6.63 40.49
CA GLY A 8 29.13 6.63 39.56
C GLY A 8 28.86 5.97 38.20
N ARG A 9 27.60 5.63 37.90
CA ARG A 9 27.17 5.18 36.57
C ARG A 9 26.92 6.42 35.72
N THR A 10 27.74 6.59 34.69
CA THR A 10 27.44 7.52 33.59
C THR A 10 26.04 7.22 33.06
N GLN A 11 25.17 8.23 33.02
CA GLN A 11 23.88 8.08 32.37
C GLN A 11 24.11 7.61 30.92
N PRO A 12 23.31 6.65 30.42
CA PRO A 12 23.36 6.26 29.02
C PRO A 12 23.15 7.51 28.16
N LYS A 13 24.02 7.72 27.16
CA LYS A 13 23.82 8.77 26.16
C LYS A 13 23.01 8.20 25.01
N ASP A 14 22.05 8.95 24.50
CA ASP A 14 21.33 8.63 23.26
C ASP A 14 22.18 8.98 22.04
N THR A 15 23.38 8.38 21.97
CA THR A 15 24.33 8.55 20.87
C THR A 15 24.92 7.21 20.44
N LEU A 16 25.31 7.14 19.17
CA LEU A 16 26.10 6.06 18.59
C LEU A 16 27.54 6.56 18.38
N THR A 17 28.50 5.97 19.08
CA THR A 17 29.92 6.20 18.82
C THR A 17 30.40 5.35 17.64
N VAL A 18 30.94 5.99 16.60
CA VAL A 18 31.53 5.32 15.44
C VAL A 18 33.02 5.65 15.36
N THR A 19 33.88 4.64 15.33
CA THR A 19 35.33 4.81 15.13
C THR A 19 35.73 4.38 13.72
N ASP A 20 36.31 5.30 12.94
CA ASP A 20 36.89 4.97 11.64
C ASP A 20 38.34 4.52 11.82
N ASN A 21 38.56 3.20 11.80
CA ASN A 21 39.89 2.61 11.99
C ASN A 21 40.92 3.02 10.94
N ARG A 22 40.49 3.55 9.78
CA ARG A 22 41.41 4.05 8.74
C ARG A 22 42.12 5.34 9.19
N THR A 23 41.48 6.11 10.07
CA THR A 23 41.98 7.43 10.55
C THR A 23 42.12 7.49 12.07
N ALA A 24 41.67 6.46 12.79
CA ALA A 24 41.55 6.41 14.25
C ALA A 24 40.67 7.53 14.86
N ARG A 25 39.84 8.20 14.05
CA ARG A 25 38.91 9.24 14.50
C ARG A 25 37.61 8.61 15.00
N SER A 26 37.05 9.18 16.07
CA SER A 26 35.76 8.79 16.63
C SER A 26 34.73 9.90 16.45
N TYR A 27 33.50 9.50 16.14
CA TYR A 27 32.36 10.37 15.85
C TYR A 27 31.20 9.99 16.76
N GLU A 28 30.49 10.98 17.29
CA GLU A 28 29.27 10.78 18.08
C GLU A 28 28.06 11.15 17.21
N ILE A 29 27.19 10.19 16.94
CA ILE A 29 25.99 10.38 16.11
C ILE A 29 24.75 10.36 17.02
N PRO A 30 23.89 11.39 17.02
CA PRO A 30 22.67 11.39 17.82
C PRO A 30 21.71 10.27 17.43
N ILE A 31 21.10 9.63 18.43
CA ILE A 31 19.98 8.71 18.24
C ILE A 31 18.70 9.47 18.62
N VAL A 32 17.76 9.56 17.70
CA VAL A 32 16.44 10.20 17.92
C VAL A 32 15.38 9.24 17.40
N ASN A 33 14.36 8.95 18.21
CA ASN A 33 13.29 8.00 17.86
C ASN A 33 13.85 6.61 17.43
N ASN A 34 14.91 6.15 18.10
CA ASN A 34 15.63 4.92 17.76
C ASN A 34 16.17 4.89 16.32
N ALA A 35 16.44 6.06 15.73
CA ALA A 35 17.00 6.23 14.40
C ALA A 35 18.22 7.16 14.43
N VAL A 36 19.12 6.98 13.47
CA VAL A 36 20.25 7.87 13.21
C VAL A 36 20.10 8.49 11.84
N LYS A 37 20.48 9.77 11.68
CA LYS A 37 20.41 10.42 10.36
C LYS A 37 21.51 9.86 9.45
N ALA A 38 21.12 9.26 8.33
CA ALA A 38 22.08 8.75 7.35
C ALA A 38 23.04 9.83 6.81
N THR A 39 22.64 11.11 6.85
CA THR A 39 23.49 12.24 6.48
C THR A 39 24.67 12.46 7.43
N ASP A 40 24.58 12.01 8.68
CA ASP A 40 25.64 12.20 9.68
C ASP A 40 26.87 11.34 9.37
N PHE A 41 26.68 10.20 8.69
CA PHE A 41 27.77 9.36 8.21
C PHE A 41 28.61 10.03 7.12
N ARG A 42 28.11 11.07 6.43
CA ARG A 42 28.88 11.80 5.41
C ARG A 42 30.08 12.56 5.99
N TRP A 43 30.08 12.79 7.30
CA TRP A 43 31.18 13.43 8.02
C TRP A 43 32.32 12.47 8.34
N ILE A 44 32.11 11.16 8.15
CA ILE A 44 33.13 10.13 8.32
C ILE A 44 33.85 9.96 6.98
N SER A 45 35.13 10.32 6.93
CA SER A 45 35.97 10.20 5.73
C SER A 45 37.37 9.67 6.08
N SER A 46 37.95 8.93 5.14
CA SER A 46 39.36 8.52 5.19
C SER A 46 40.32 9.53 4.54
N THR A 47 39.80 10.56 3.88
CA THR A 47 40.61 11.66 3.33
C THR A 47 40.89 12.69 4.42
N ASP A 48 42.09 13.25 4.43
CA ASP A 48 42.48 14.21 5.46
C ASP A 48 41.77 15.56 5.25
N GLU A 49 41.22 16.14 6.32
CA GLU A 49 40.48 17.41 6.27
C GLU A 49 41.40 18.62 6.03
N SER A 50 42.71 18.43 6.09
CA SER A 50 43.72 19.47 5.89
C SER A 50 43.81 20.01 4.45
N THR A 51 43.12 19.39 3.48
CA THR A 51 43.10 19.82 2.07
C THR A 51 42.12 20.96 1.78
N GLY A 52 41.28 21.36 2.75
CA GLY A 52 40.34 22.49 2.56
C GLY A 52 39.20 22.19 1.57
N GLU A 53 38.89 20.92 1.34
CA GLU A 53 37.89 20.49 0.36
C GLU A 53 36.45 20.86 0.77
N ALA A 54 35.72 21.45 -0.17
CA ALA A 54 34.38 22.02 0.02
C ALA A 54 33.33 20.96 0.41
N ALA A 55 32.19 21.41 0.97
CA ALA A 55 31.06 20.56 1.35
C ALA A 55 30.54 19.63 0.23
N LEU A 56 30.78 19.97 -1.04
CA LEU A 56 30.46 19.12 -2.20
C LEU A 56 31.33 17.86 -2.27
N ASP A 57 32.59 17.90 -1.85
CA ASP A 57 33.48 16.74 -1.93
C ASP A 57 33.14 15.67 -0.87
N ARG A 58 32.48 16.06 0.22
CA ARG A 58 31.96 15.11 1.21
C ARG A 58 30.85 14.20 0.65
N TYR A 59 30.18 14.59 -0.44
CA TYR A 59 29.27 13.69 -1.15
C TYR A 59 30.00 12.57 -1.88
N THR A 60 31.24 12.81 -2.29
CA THR A 60 32.10 11.87 -3.00
C THR A 60 32.92 11.03 -2.03
N THR A 61 33.62 11.67 -1.09
CA THR A 61 34.61 11.05 -0.18
C THR A 61 34.00 10.52 1.12
N GLY A 62 32.87 11.07 1.58
CA GLY A 62 32.21 10.65 2.81
C GLY A 62 31.63 9.23 2.75
N LEU A 63 31.56 8.60 3.93
CA LEU A 63 31.00 7.27 4.12
C LEU A 63 29.51 7.25 3.73
N LYS A 64 29.11 6.17 3.06
CA LYS A 64 27.75 5.97 2.55
C LYS A 64 27.14 4.76 3.24
N ILE A 65 25.87 4.87 3.61
CA ILE A 65 25.07 3.71 4.02
C ILE A 65 24.64 2.97 2.75
N LEU A 66 24.97 1.68 2.67
CA LEU A 66 24.54 0.78 1.61
C LEU A 66 23.48 -0.17 2.17
N ASP A 67 22.21 0.07 1.85
CA ASP A 67 21.09 -0.77 2.25
C ASP A 67 20.19 -1.11 1.04
N PRO A 68 20.59 -2.08 0.21
CA PRO A 68 19.83 -2.48 -0.97
C PRO A 68 18.43 -2.98 -0.59
N GLY A 69 17.39 -2.29 -1.09
CA GLY A 69 15.99 -2.63 -0.82
C GLY A 69 15.44 -2.06 0.49
N PHE A 70 16.15 -1.12 1.14
CA PHE A 70 15.70 -0.44 2.37
C PHE A 70 15.33 -1.41 3.49
N GLN A 71 16.17 -2.43 3.70
CA GLN A 71 15.86 -3.51 4.64
C GLN A 71 15.91 -3.08 6.09
N ASN A 72 16.65 -2.01 6.40
CA ASN A 72 16.78 -1.44 7.74
C ASN A 72 16.83 0.11 7.68
N THR A 73 16.18 0.71 6.69
CA THR A 73 16.16 2.16 6.50
C THR A 73 14.75 2.69 6.69
N ALA A 74 14.54 3.49 7.75
CA ALA A 74 13.36 4.34 7.87
C ALA A 74 13.53 5.56 6.95
N VAL A 75 12.64 5.72 5.97
CA VAL A 75 12.75 6.77 4.93
C VAL A 75 12.00 8.06 5.28
N THR A 76 11.08 8.00 6.23
CA THR A 76 10.31 9.14 6.74
C THR A 76 9.78 8.83 8.14
N GLU A 77 9.49 9.88 8.90
CA GLU A 77 8.60 9.81 10.06
C GLU A 77 7.15 9.90 9.56
N SER A 78 6.24 9.17 10.20
CA SER A 78 4.81 9.16 9.85
C SER A 78 3.94 8.86 11.06
N GLU A 79 2.75 9.46 11.08
CA GLU A 79 1.74 9.29 12.15
C GLU A 79 0.53 8.48 11.67
N ILE A 80 0.57 7.92 10.45
CA ILE A 80 -0.59 7.32 9.78
C ILE A 80 -0.89 5.90 10.27
N THR A 81 0.12 5.03 10.23
CA THR A 81 -0.04 3.60 10.53
C THR A 81 1.19 3.09 11.25
N TYR A 82 0.96 2.28 12.27
CA TYR A 82 2.00 1.61 13.03
C TYR A 82 1.81 0.10 12.97
N ILE A 83 2.89 -0.63 12.71
CA ILE A 83 2.91 -2.10 12.72
C ILE A 83 3.95 -2.61 13.71
N ASP A 84 3.51 -3.48 14.62
CA ASP A 84 4.39 -4.33 15.42
C ASP A 84 4.38 -5.73 14.84
N GLY A 85 5.41 -6.05 14.04
CA GLY A 85 5.56 -7.35 13.40
C GLY A 85 5.84 -8.50 14.38
N VAL A 86 6.35 -8.21 15.57
CA VAL A 86 6.68 -9.22 16.58
C VAL A 86 5.44 -9.58 17.38
N ARG A 87 4.66 -8.57 17.80
CA ARG A 87 3.41 -8.78 18.54
C ARG A 87 2.22 -9.09 17.64
N GLY A 88 2.33 -8.82 16.34
CA GLY A 88 1.24 -9.04 15.39
C GLY A 88 0.13 -8.02 15.57
N SER A 89 0.45 -6.72 15.63
CA SER A 89 -0.55 -5.65 15.73
C SER A 89 -0.38 -4.61 14.65
N ILE A 90 -1.50 -4.08 14.16
CA ILE A 90 -1.58 -2.95 13.24
C ILE A 90 -2.55 -1.92 13.80
N GLN A 91 -2.18 -0.65 13.68
CA GLN A 91 -3.00 0.47 14.13
C GLN A 91 -3.04 1.56 13.06
N TYR A 92 -4.21 2.17 12.88
CA TYR A 92 -4.40 3.35 12.03
C TYR A 92 -4.69 4.55 12.93
N ARG A 93 -3.83 5.57 12.92
CA ARG A 93 -3.98 6.76 13.80
C ARG A 93 -4.23 6.38 15.27
N ASN A 94 -3.49 5.39 15.78
CA ASN A 94 -3.62 4.79 17.11
C ASN A 94 -4.91 4.00 17.40
N TYR A 95 -5.81 3.81 16.42
CA TYR A 95 -6.93 2.89 16.53
C TYR A 95 -6.51 1.49 16.12
N THR A 96 -6.88 0.48 16.91
CA THR A 96 -6.65 -0.91 16.55
C THR A 96 -7.59 -1.35 15.43
N LEU A 97 -7.17 -2.36 14.66
CA LEU A 97 -8.01 -2.91 13.60
C LEU A 97 -9.30 -3.54 14.13
N ASP A 98 -9.27 -4.18 15.32
CA ASP A 98 -10.47 -4.73 15.97
C ASP A 98 -11.49 -3.62 16.28
N GLU A 99 -11.05 -2.48 16.85
CA GLU A 99 -11.93 -1.33 17.16
C GLU A 99 -12.59 -0.75 15.90
N LEU A 100 -11.82 -0.60 14.82
CA LEU A 100 -12.33 -0.05 13.56
C LEU A 100 -13.33 -1.00 12.90
N LEU A 101 -13.03 -2.30 12.86
CA LEU A 101 -13.91 -3.30 12.22
C LEU A 101 -15.21 -3.55 12.99
N GLU A 102 -15.23 -3.31 14.31
CA GLU A 102 -16.42 -3.48 15.14
C GLU A 102 -17.41 -2.31 14.99
N ARG A 103 -16.91 -1.08 14.83
CA ARG A 103 -17.72 0.15 15.02
C ARG A 103 -17.82 1.06 13.81
N HIS A 104 -16.97 0.83 12.80
CA HIS A 104 -16.82 1.76 11.69
C HIS A 104 -16.92 1.04 10.34
N ASP A 105 -17.27 1.81 9.31
CA ASP A 105 -17.19 1.35 7.92
C ASP A 105 -15.93 1.89 7.24
N PHE A 106 -15.71 1.48 5.99
CA PHE A 106 -14.51 1.90 5.26
C PHE A 106 -14.49 3.42 5.00
N GLU A 107 -15.65 4.07 4.90
CA GLU A 107 -15.74 5.50 4.68
C GLU A 107 -15.20 6.27 5.89
N ASP A 108 -15.54 5.83 7.11
CA ASP A 108 -14.98 6.36 8.36
C ASP A 108 -13.46 6.18 8.42
N VAL A 109 -12.96 4.98 8.10
CA VAL A 109 -11.52 4.67 8.15
C VAL A 109 -10.74 5.41 7.07
N SER A 110 -11.31 5.52 5.87
CA SER A 110 -10.73 6.33 4.80
C SER A 110 -10.61 7.79 5.21
N PHE A 111 -11.61 8.31 5.93
CA PHE A 111 -11.58 9.68 6.44
C PHE A 111 -10.53 9.82 7.56
N LEU A 112 -10.51 8.89 8.52
CA LEU A 112 -9.53 8.84 9.61
C LEU A 112 -8.09 8.88 9.12
N LEU A 113 -7.74 8.06 8.12
CA LEU A 113 -6.37 8.01 7.61
C LEU A 113 -5.91 9.37 7.07
N VAL A 114 -6.78 10.03 6.29
CA VAL A 114 -6.46 11.29 5.60
C VAL A 114 -6.48 12.49 6.55
N TRP A 115 -7.51 12.61 7.40
CA TRP A 115 -7.76 13.80 8.23
C TRP A 115 -7.43 13.63 9.71
N ASP A 116 -6.90 12.48 10.13
CA ASP A 116 -6.39 12.21 11.48
C ASP A 116 -7.46 12.27 12.60
N HIS A 117 -8.73 12.08 12.25
CA HIS A 117 -9.80 11.87 13.21
C HIS A 117 -10.98 11.14 12.55
N LEU A 118 -11.79 10.45 13.36
CA LEU A 118 -13.04 9.85 12.87
C LEU A 118 -14.04 10.96 12.51
N PRO A 119 -14.79 10.83 11.40
CA PRO A 119 -15.71 11.87 10.97
C PRO A 119 -16.91 11.98 11.92
N SER A 120 -17.36 13.21 12.17
CA SER A 120 -18.72 13.46 12.67
C SER A 120 -19.78 13.01 11.64
N PRO A 121 -21.05 12.84 12.05
CA PRO A 121 -22.11 12.49 11.11
C PRO A 121 -22.23 13.45 9.91
N GLN A 122 -22.01 14.76 10.14
CA GLN A 122 -22.05 15.75 9.06
C GLN A 122 -20.83 15.64 8.14
N GLU A 123 -19.62 15.45 8.69
CA GLU A 123 -18.41 15.27 7.88
C GLU A 123 -18.49 14.03 7.01
N LYS A 124 -19.09 12.94 7.53
CA LYS A 124 -19.33 11.72 6.76
C LYS A 124 -20.26 11.97 5.57
N ILE A 125 -21.38 12.65 5.80
CA ILE A 125 -22.32 13.03 4.74
C ILE A 125 -21.61 13.92 3.69
N ASP A 126 -20.91 14.95 4.14
CA ASP A 126 -20.17 15.86 3.26
C ASP A 126 -19.12 15.13 2.44
N TYR A 127 -18.36 14.23 3.07
CA TYR A 127 -17.32 13.44 2.42
C TYR A 127 -17.92 12.60 1.28
N ARG A 128 -19.01 11.90 1.56
CA ARG A 128 -19.75 11.11 0.56
C ARG A 128 -20.25 11.95 -0.61
N LEU A 129 -20.90 13.09 -0.33
CA LEU A 129 -21.40 14.00 -1.36
C LEU A 129 -20.25 14.52 -2.24
N LYS A 130 -19.13 14.93 -1.62
CA LYS A 130 -17.95 15.46 -2.31
C LYS A 130 -17.27 14.39 -3.18
N LEU A 131 -17.21 13.13 -2.73
CA LEU A 131 -16.67 12.03 -3.53
C LEU A 131 -17.59 11.68 -4.71
N ALA A 132 -18.90 11.52 -4.47
CA ALA A 132 -19.86 11.18 -5.51
C ALA A 132 -19.90 12.25 -6.62
N ALA A 133 -19.84 13.53 -6.25
CA ALA A 133 -19.78 14.65 -7.20
C ALA A 133 -18.54 14.59 -8.13
N LYS A 134 -17.47 13.91 -7.71
CA LYS A 134 -16.20 13.77 -8.46
C LYS A 134 -16.04 12.40 -9.11
N ALA A 135 -16.97 11.47 -8.92
CA ALA A 135 -16.86 10.09 -9.38
C ALA A 135 -17.49 9.86 -10.78
N ASN A 136 -17.95 10.91 -11.46
CA ASN A 136 -18.33 10.80 -12.87
C ASN A 136 -17.10 10.93 -13.78
N PRO A 137 -16.72 9.87 -14.52
CA PRO A 137 -15.54 9.89 -15.38
C PRO A 137 -15.74 10.83 -16.59
N PRO A 138 -14.78 11.71 -16.89
CA PRO A 138 -14.76 12.46 -18.14
C PRO A 138 -14.75 11.53 -19.37
N GLN A 139 -15.26 12.01 -20.50
CA GLN A 139 -15.31 11.24 -21.76
C GLN A 139 -13.94 10.69 -22.18
N ALA A 140 -12.87 11.48 -22.02
CA ALA A 140 -11.51 11.06 -22.32
C ALA A 140 -11.08 9.80 -21.54
N VAL A 141 -11.55 9.64 -20.29
CA VAL A 141 -11.28 8.44 -19.47
C VAL A 141 -12.04 7.24 -20.01
N LEU A 142 -13.33 7.43 -20.34
CA LEU A 142 -14.16 6.37 -20.94
C LEU A 142 -13.54 5.85 -22.24
N ASP A 143 -13.11 6.75 -23.11
CA ASP A 143 -12.52 6.40 -24.41
C ASP A 143 -11.16 5.71 -24.23
N THR A 144 -10.33 6.22 -23.33
CA THR A 144 -9.03 5.60 -23.00
C THR A 144 -9.18 4.16 -22.54
N ILE A 145 -10.11 3.88 -21.60
CA ILE A 145 -10.35 2.52 -21.11
C ILE A 145 -10.90 1.62 -22.23
N LYS A 146 -11.79 2.14 -23.09
CA LYS A 146 -12.37 1.38 -24.22
C LYS A 146 -11.34 1.01 -25.29
N CYS A 147 -10.26 1.77 -25.45
CA CYS A 147 -9.21 1.51 -26.43
C CYS A 147 -8.35 0.28 -26.12
N PHE A 148 -8.32 -0.19 -24.87
CA PHE A 148 -7.54 -1.36 -24.49
C PHE A 148 -8.22 -2.68 -24.94
N PRO A 149 -7.43 -3.74 -25.23
CA PRO A 149 -7.94 -5.10 -25.27
C PRO A 149 -8.62 -5.49 -23.95
N ARG A 150 -9.70 -6.28 -24.01
CA ARG A 150 -10.50 -6.69 -22.83
C ARG A 150 -9.74 -7.54 -21.81
N ASP A 151 -8.66 -8.19 -22.20
CA ASP A 151 -7.81 -9.02 -21.34
C ASP A 151 -6.56 -8.26 -20.85
N THR A 152 -6.48 -6.95 -21.08
CA THR A 152 -5.37 -6.11 -20.60
C THR A 152 -5.30 -6.15 -19.06
N PRO A 153 -4.13 -6.39 -18.45
CA PRO A 153 -3.96 -6.31 -17.00
C PRO A 153 -4.39 -4.95 -16.41
N TYR A 154 -5.13 -4.99 -15.30
CA TYR A 154 -5.84 -3.81 -14.76
C TYR A 154 -4.93 -2.60 -14.54
N HIS A 155 -3.69 -2.80 -14.08
CA HIS A 155 -2.80 -1.70 -13.72
C HIS A 155 -2.42 -0.82 -14.92
N LEU A 156 -2.34 -1.39 -16.13
CA LEU A 156 -2.06 -0.62 -17.36
C LEU A 156 -3.25 0.30 -17.68
N MET A 157 -4.46 -0.25 -17.61
CA MET A 157 -5.69 0.51 -17.82
C MET A 157 -5.91 1.55 -16.72
N PHE A 158 -5.58 1.21 -15.47
CA PHE A 158 -5.73 2.08 -14.32
C PHE A 158 -4.82 3.30 -14.41
N VAL A 159 -3.54 3.09 -14.71
CA VAL A 159 -2.57 4.18 -14.93
C VAL A 159 -3.00 5.05 -16.10
N ALA A 160 -3.38 4.45 -17.24
CA ALA A 160 -3.87 5.20 -18.40
C ALA A 160 -5.14 6.00 -18.08
N GLY A 161 -6.09 5.41 -17.33
CA GLY A 161 -7.32 6.06 -16.90
C GLY A 161 -7.06 7.25 -15.97
N LEU A 162 -6.16 7.12 -15.00
CA LEU A 162 -5.77 8.24 -14.12
C LEU A 162 -5.01 9.33 -14.88
N SER A 163 -4.10 8.97 -15.80
CA SER A 163 -3.42 9.93 -16.66
C SER A 163 -4.39 10.69 -17.55
N ALA A 164 -5.36 10.00 -18.17
CA ALA A 164 -6.43 10.62 -18.93
C ALA A 164 -7.26 11.56 -18.05
N TRP A 165 -7.58 11.16 -16.82
CA TRP A 165 -8.33 11.98 -15.87
C TRP A 165 -7.57 13.26 -15.52
N ALA A 166 -6.31 13.16 -15.11
CA ALA A 166 -5.45 14.30 -14.79
C ALA A 166 -5.33 15.26 -15.98
N SER A 167 -5.27 14.74 -17.21
CA SER A 167 -5.18 15.56 -18.43
C SER A 167 -6.41 16.43 -18.69
N THR A 168 -7.58 16.07 -18.15
CA THR A 168 -8.82 16.85 -18.34
C THR A 168 -8.85 18.16 -17.56
N ASP A 169 -7.99 18.28 -16.54
CA ASP A 169 -7.78 19.52 -15.79
C ASP A 169 -6.29 19.76 -15.54
N PRO A 170 -5.57 20.31 -16.53
CA PRO A 170 -4.14 20.60 -16.41
C PRO A 170 -3.80 21.58 -15.29
N THR A 171 -4.76 22.36 -14.78
CA THR A 171 -4.52 23.31 -13.67
C THR A 171 -4.20 22.61 -12.35
N THR A 172 -4.49 21.31 -12.28
CA THR A 172 -4.15 20.44 -11.15
C THR A 172 -2.80 19.74 -11.29
N VAL A 173 -2.05 20.04 -12.36
CA VAL A 173 -0.76 19.42 -12.64
C VAL A 173 0.36 20.45 -12.39
N PRO A 174 1.23 20.27 -11.38
CA PRO A 174 2.23 21.26 -10.97
C PRO A 174 3.16 21.73 -12.09
N ILE A 175 3.65 20.81 -12.93
CA ILE A 175 4.55 21.15 -14.04
C ILE A 175 3.86 21.95 -15.14
N TYR A 176 2.55 21.77 -15.33
CA TYR A 176 1.78 22.56 -16.28
C TYR A 176 1.58 24.00 -15.78
N VAL A 177 1.28 24.16 -14.48
CA VAL A 177 1.12 25.48 -13.86
C VAL A 177 2.47 26.20 -13.68
N GLY A 178 3.58 25.45 -13.62
CA GLY A 178 4.92 25.97 -13.40
C GLY A 178 5.15 26.46 -11.97
N LYS A 179 4.36 25.97 -11.01
CA LYS A 179 4.41 26.38 -9.59
C LYS A 179 4.10 25.20 -8.68
N GLU A 180 4.56 25.30 -7.44
CA GLU A 180 4.14 24.42 -6.35
C GLU A 180 2.69 24.74 -5.97
N ILE A 181 1.73 23.92 -6.41
CA ILE A 181 0.28 24.16 -6.18
C ILE A 181 -0.27 23.44 -4.95
N TYR A 182 0.45 22.45 -4.41
CA TYR A 182 0.03 21.63 -3.28
C TYR A 182 0.81 21.90 -2.00
N LEU A 183 2.13 22.09 -2.07
CA LEU A 183 2.99 22.24 -0.90
C LEU A 183 2.50 23.38 0.02
N GLY A 184 2.11 23.02 1.24
CA GLY A 184 1.58 23.93 2.26
C GLY A 184 0.19 24.51 1.95
N LYS A 185 -0.49 24.09 0.88
CA LYS A 185 -1.79 24.62 0.43
C LYS A 185 -2.89 23.60 0.68
N MET A 186 -3.29 23.47 1.94
CA MET A 186 -4.12 22.34 2.40
C MET A 186 -5.48 22.23 1.69
N ASP A 187 -6.11 23.34 1.28
CA ASP A 187 -7.35 23.29 0.50
C ASP A 187 -7.15 22.58 -0.85
N ALA A 188 -6.05 22.91 -1.55
CA ALA A 188 -5.70 22.28 -2.82
C ALA A 188 -5.29 20.81 -2.63
N VAL A 189 -4.57 20.51 -1.54
CA VAL A 189 -4.19 19.15 -1.15
C VAL A 189 -5.43 18.29 -0.91
N ASP A 190 -6.35 18.75 -0.07
CA ASP A 190 -7.56 18.01 0.33
C ASP A 190 -8.54 17.85 -0.84
N GLU A 191 -8.59 18.81 -1.76
CA GLU A 191 -9.32 18.68 -3.03
C GLU A 191 -8.65 17.65 -3.96
N GLY A 192 -7.32 17.69 -4.08
CA GLY A 192 -6.54 16.71 -4.82
C GLY A 192 -6.72 15.28 -4.31
N VAL A 193 -6.75 15.11 -2.98
CA VAL A 193 -7.03 13.82 -2.31
C VAL A 193 -8.41 13.30 -2.69
N ARG A 194 -9.47 14.10 -2.46
CA ARG A 194 -10.86 13.70 -2.76
C ARG A 194 -11.04 13.33 -4.22
N ARG A 195 -10.49 14.13 -5.14
CA ARG A 195 -10.53 13.86 -6.58
C ARG A 195 -9.81 12.56 -6.95
N THR A 196 -8.68 12.26 -6.31
CA THR A 196 -7.90 11.04 -6.57
C THR A 196 -8.60 9.78 -6.06
N ILE A 197 -9.20 9.84 -4.86
CA ILE A 197 -10.01 8.73 -4.33
C ILE A 197 -11.19 8.43 -5.26
N ALA A 198 -11.97 9.47 -5.62
CA ALA A 198 -13.13 9.32 -6.50
C ALA A 198 -12.73 8.78 -7.89
N ALA A 199 -11.66 9.31 -8.49
CA ALA A 199 -11.16 8.84 -9.78
C ALA A 199 -10.67 7.38 -9.70
N SER A 200 -9.97 6.99 -8.63
CA SER A 200 -9.48 5.62 -8.45
C SER A 200 -10.62 4.60 -8.37
N MET A 201 -11.70 4.93 -7.65
CA MET A 201 -12.92 4.12 -7.62
C MET A 201 -13.56 4.02 -9.02
N SER A 202 -13.75 5.15 -9.68
CA SER A 202 -14.45 5.24 -10.96
C SER A 202 -13.71 4.53 -12.08
N VAL A 203 -12.38 4.71 -12.16
CA VAL A 203 -11.51 4.02 -13.13
C VAL A 203 -11.51 2.52 -12.87
N THR A 204 -11.47 2.07 -11.61
CA THR A 204 -11.56 0.63 -11.29
C THR A 204 -12.90 0.03 -11.71
N ALA A 205 -14.01 0.73 -11.45
CA ALA A 205 -15.32 0.29 -11.89
C ALA A 205 -15.42 0.25 -13.43
N LEU A 206 -14.84 1.24 -14.13
CA LEU A 206 -14.78 1.24 -15.59
C LEU A 206 -13.99 0.05 -16.15
N ILE A 207 -12.86 -0.30 -15.54
CA ILE A 207 -12.07 -1.47 -15.93
C ILE A 207 -12.90 -2.74 -15.77
N TYR A 208 -13.60 -2.89 -14.64
CA TYR A 208 -14.50 -4.02 -14.45
C TYR A 208 -15.62 -4.06 -15.51
N CYS A 209 -16.27 -2.94 -15.78
CA CYS A 209 -17.30 -2.85 -16.82
C CYS A 209 -16.73 -3.24 -18.19
N HIS A 210 -15.51 -2.80 -18.51
CA HIS A 210 -14.82 -3.14 -19.75
C HIS A 210 -14.52 -4.64 -19.86
N TYR A 211 -13.99 -5.27 -18.81
CA TYR A 211 -13.77 -6.72 -18.75
C TYR A 211 -15.06 -7.51 -18.99
N ARG A 212 -16.18 -7.04 -18.43
CA ARG A 212 -17.48 -7.73 -18.52
C ARG A 212 -18.31 -7.32 -19.74
N GLY A 213 -17.89 -6.31 -20.49
CA GLY A 213 -18.66 -5.78 -21.62
C GLY A 213 -19.99 -5.16 -21.23
N ILE A 214 -20.09 -4.61 -20.01
CA ILE A 214 -21.29 -3.95 -19.47
C ILE A 214 -21.09 -2.43 -19.41
N GLN A 215 -22.18 -1.69 -19.21
CA GLN A 215 -22.11 -0.24 -19.07
C GLN A 215 -21.78 0.17 -17.62
N PHE A 216 -21.01 1.25 -17.51
CA PHE A 216 -20.76 1.94 -16.25
C PHE A 216 -22.04 2.61 -15.77
N THR A 217 -22.34 2.46 -14.49
CA THR A 217 -23.45 3.17 -13.83
C THR A 217 -22.90 4.37 -13.07
N PRO A 218 -23.49 5.57 -13.19
CA PRO A 218 -23.07 6.72 -12.39
C PRO A 218 -23.16 6.48 -10.87
N PRO A 219 -22.31 7.13 -10.06
CA PRO A 219 -22.37 7.06 -8.60
C PRO A 219 -23.67 7.67 -8.06
N ASP A 220 -24.13 7.16 -6.92
CA ASP A 220 -25.23 7.70 -6.11
C ASP A 220 -24.65 8.49 -4.94
N SER A 221 -25.07 9.75 -4.79
CA SER A 221 -24.57 10.66 -3.74
C SER A 221 -24.99 10.28 -2.33
N THR A 222 -26.00 9.40 -2.20
CA THR A 222 -26.48 8.89 -0.90
C THR A 222 -25.81 7.57 -0.49
N ALA A 223 -25.20 6.86 -1.45
CA ALA A 223 -24.55 5.58 -1.25
C ALA A 223 -23.14 5.71 -0.65
N SER A 224 -22.81 4.83 0.28
CA SER A 224 -21.45 4.71 0.84
C SER A 224 -20.41 4.38 -0.23
N MET A 225 -19.12 4.54 0.09
CA MET A 225 -18.04 4.18 -0.85
C MET A 225 -18.13 2.72 -1.35
N ALA A 226 -18.41 1.76 -0.46
CA ALA A 226 -18.54 0.34 -0.84
C ALA A 226 -19.79 0.07 -1.69
N GLU A 227 -20.90 0.75 -1.43
CA GLU A 227 -22.08 0.66 -2.29
C GLU A 227 -21.83 1.27 -3.67
N ASN A 228 -21.16 2.43 -3.70
CA ASN A 228 -20.90 3.15 -4.94
C ASN A 228 -19.99 2.37 -5.89
N ILE A 229 -18.93 1.73 -5.40
CA ILE A 229 -18.09 0.91 -6.29
C ILE A 229 -18.89 -0.24 -6.91
N LEU A 230 -19.71 -0.93 -6.12
CA LEU A 230 -20.52 -2.06 -6.58
C LEU A 230 -21.60 -1.60 -7.56
N LEU A 231 -22.25 -0.47 -7.26
CA LEU A 231 -23.21 0.18 -8.13
C LEU A 231 -22.56 0.55 -9.48
N MET A 232 -21.43 1.25 -9.46
CA MET A 232 -20.72 1.69 -10.66
C MET A 232 -20.27 0.51 -11.52
N MET A 233 -19.90 -0.61 -10.90
CA MET A 233 -19.55 -1.88 -11.54
C MET A 233 -20.77 -2.65 -12.08
N GLY A 234 -22.00 -2.22 -11.79
CA GLY A 234 -23.22 -2.96 -12.12
C GLY A 234 -23.39 -4.26 -11.32
N VAL A 235 -22.70 -4.41 -10.19
CA VAL A 235 -22.83 -5.53 -9.25
C VAL A 235 -24.00 -5.24 -8.33
N VAL A 236 -25.20 -5.40 -8.88
CA VAL A 236 -26.48 -5.08 -8.22
C VAL A 236 -27.49 -6.20 -8.44
N ASP A 237 -28.45 -6.30 -7.53
CA ASP A 237 -29.61 -7.16 -7.72
C ASP A 237 -30.45 -6.66 -8.93
N PRO A 238 -30.84 -7.53 -9.87
CA PRO A 238 -31.56 -7.11 -11.08
C PRO A 238 -32.91 -6.43 -10.82
N THR A 239 -33.56 -6.72 -9.68
CA THR A 239 -34.89 -6.20 -9.36
C THR A 239 -34.81 -4.86 -8.64
N THR A 240 -34.01 -4.79 -7.57
CA THR A 240 -33.87 -3.59 -6.73
C THR A 240 -32.89 -2.58 -7.31
N ARG A 241 -32.01 -3.01 -8.23
CA ARG A 241 -30.91 -2.21 -8.78
C ARG A 241 -29.97 -1.67 -7.70
N ARG A 242 -29.90 -2.34 -6.55
CA ARG A 242 -29.03 -2.00 -5.43
C ARG A 242 -28.02 -3.14 -5.19
N PRO A 243 -26.81 -2.83 -4.68
CA PRO A 243 -25.88 -3.85 -4.24
C PRO A 243 -26.46 -4.71 -3.11
N ASP A 244 -26.10 -5.99 -3.05
CA ASP A 244 -26.48 -6.88 -1.94
C ASP A 244 -25.89 -6.34 -0.61
N PRO A 245 -26.70 -6.05 0.42
CA PRO A 245 -26.23 -5.57 1.71
C PRO A 245 -25.18 -6.48 2.38
N LYS A 246 -25.25 -7.80 2.16
CA LYS A 246 -24.25 -8.76 2.66
C LYS A 246 -22.89 -8.52 2.00
N ILE A 247 -22.87 -8.37 0.68
CA ILE A 247 -21.66 -8.07 -0.12
C ILE A 247 -21.09 -6.71 0.27
N VAL A 248 -21.92 -5.69 0.44
CA VAL A 248 -21.51 -4.35 0.91
C VAL A 248 -20.83 -4.43 2.27
N ARG A 249 -21.43 -5.13 3.25
CA ARG A 249 -20.86 -5.30 4.60
C ARG A 249 -19.49 -5.98 4.56
N ILE A 250 -19.36 -7.06 3.79
CA ILE A 250 -18.12 -7.82 3.68
C ILE A 250 -17.04 -6.99 2.98
N LEU A 251 -17.40 -6.28 1.91
CA LEU A 251 -16.49 -5.39 1.20
C LEU A 251 -15.96 -4.28 2.11
N ASN A 252 -16.82 -3.66 2.92
CA ASN A 252 -16.43 -2.63 3.89
C ASN A 252 -15.34 -3.15 4.84
N ARG A 253 -15.56 -4.32 5.46
CA ARG A 253 -14.57 -4.93 6.36
C ARG A 253 -13.26 -5.26 5.65
N LEU A 254 -13.36 -5.80 4.44
CA LEU A 254 -12.21 -6.14 3.61
C LEU A 254 -11.38 -4.91 3.26
N TRP A 255 -12.04 -3.81 2.89
CA TRP A 255 -11.38 -2.55 2.58
C TRP A 255 -10.76 -1.86 3.80
N ILE A 256 -11.34 -1.98 5.00
CA ILE A 256 -10.69 -1.51 6.24
C ILE A 256 -9.36 -2.26 6.45
N VAL A 257 -9.35 -3.57 6.27
CA VAL A 257 -8.13 -4.41 6.40
C VAL A 257 -7.04 -4.01 5.39
N TYR A 258 -7.42 -3.47 4.23
CA TYR A 258 -6.50 -3.01 3.18
C TYR A 258 -6.33 -1.50 3.14
N ALA A 259 -6.82 -0.74 4.11
CA ALA A 259 -6.83 0.72 4.03
C ALA A 259 -5.40 1.29 4.04
N ASP A 260 -4.55 0.84 4.98
CA ASP A 260 -3.11 1.14 5.01
C ASP A 260 -2.23 0.02 5.56
N HIS A 261 -0.93 0.07 5.24
CA HIS A 261 0.04 -0.92 5.71
C HIS A 261 1.47 -0.32 5.78
N GLU A 262 1.57 0.96 6.18
CA GLU A 262 2.82 1.70 6.32
C GLU A 262 3.60 1.79 4.99
N MET A 263 4.93 1.75 5.04
CA MET A 263 5.84 2.03 3.92
C MET A 263 6.06 0.81 3.01
N THR A 264 4.97 0.23 2.52
CA THR A 264 5.02 -0.84 1.50
C THR A 264 5.71 -0.37 0.22
N ASN A 265 6.11 -1.29 -0.67
CA ASN A 265 6.71 -0.97 -1.97
C ASN A 265 5.86 0.04 -2.78
N SER A 266 4.53 -0.12 -2.78
CA SER A 266 3.61 0.80 -3.45
C SER A 266 3.51 2.17 -2.76
N THR A 267 3.48 2.20 -1.41
CA THR A 267 3.51 3.47 -0.65
C THR A 267 4.81 4.22 -0.92
N ALA A 268 5.95 3.54 -0.84
CA ALA A 268 7.27 4.12 -1.07
C ALA A 268 7.42 4.64 -2.49
N ALA A 269 6.89 3.95 -3.50
CA ALA A 269 6.89 4.43 -4.88
C ALA A 269 6.06 5.72 -5.05
N SER A 270 4.88 5.78 -4.43
CA SER A 270 4.05 6.99 -4.38
C SER A 270 4.80 8.15 -3.74
N MET A 271 5.39 7.92 -2.56
CA MET A 271 6.13 8.94 -1.81
C MET A 271 7.39 9.41 -2.52
N HIS A 272 8.06 8.51 -3.26
CA HIS A 272 9.19 8.87 -4.11
C HIS A 272 8.78 9.88 -5.19
N VAL A 273 7.66 9.62 -5.88
CA VAL A 273 7.11 10.55 -6.89
C VAL A 273 6.59 11.84 -6.24
N GLY A 274 5.89 11.73 -5.10
CA GLY A 274 5.40 12.86 -4.31
C GLY A 274 6.52 13.77 -3.78
N SER A 275 7.73 13.22 -3.55
CA SER A 275 8.89 14.01 -3.14
C SER A 275 9.39 15.01 -4.18
N GLY A 276 9.00 14.82 -5.45
CA GLY A 276 9.17 15.81 -6.53
C GLY A 276 8.02 16.81 -6.64
N LEU A 277 7.10 16.84 -5.66
CA LEU A 277 5.89 17.66 -5.61
C LEU A 277 4.89 17.36 -6.73
N ALA A 278 4.84 16.11 -7.20
CA ALA A 278 3.87 15.65 -8.18
C ALA A 278 2.43 15.62 -7.62
N ASP A 279 1.45 15.69 -8.52
CA ASP A 279 0.03 15.58 -8.16
C ASP A 279 -0.32 14.18 -7.63
N PRO A 280 -1.39 14.04 -6.83
CA PRO A 280 -1.71 12.78 -6.17
C PRO A 280 -2.15 11.67 -7.14
N MET A 281 -2.69 11.97 -8.33
CA MET A 281 -3.04 10.94 -9.31
C MET A 281 -1.79 10.32 -9.94
N SER A 282 -0.77 11.13 -10.22
CA SER A 282 0.55 10.65 -10.64
C SER A 282 1.20 9.77 -9.56
N CYS A 283 1.08 10.15 -8.29
CA CYS A 283 1.60 9.38 -7.17
C CYS A 283 0.89 8.01 -7.02
N VAL A 284 -0.45 7.99 -7.11
CA VAL A 284 -1.24 6.75 -7.09
C VAL A 284 -0.98 5.88 -8.32
N SER A 285 -0.70 6.47 -9.48
CA SER A 285 -0.28 5.73 -10.68
C SER A 285 1.05 5.02 -10.47
N ALA A 286 2.02 5.68 -9.82
CA ALA A 286 3.29 5.04 -9.45
C ALA A 286 3.10 3.90 -8.44
N ALA A 287 2.21 4.08 -7.46
CA ALA A 287 1.82 3.01 -6.54
C ALA A 287 1.21 1.81 -7.26
N ALA A 288 0.34 2.05 -8.27
CA ALA A 288 -0.28 0.99 -9.06
C ALA A 288 0.77 0.17 -9.83
N CYS A 289 1.74 0.83 -10.47
CA CYS A 289 2.86 0.17 -11.14
C CYS A 289 3.72 -0.65 -10.17
N ALA A 290 4.00 -0.10 -8.98
CA ALA A 290 4.76 -0.81 -7.95
C ALA A 290 4.00 -1.98 -7.34
N LEU A 291 2.66 -1.88 -7.25
CA LEU A 291 1.78 -2.94 -6.75
C LEU A 291 1.66 -4.12 -7.72
N SER A 292 1.65 -3.88 -9.04
CA SER A 292 1.49 -4.95 -10.03
C SER A 292 2.68 -5.91 -10.14
N GLY A 293 3.81 -5.59 -9.49
CA GLY A 293 5.00 -6.42 -9.47
C GLY A 293 4.77 -7.81 -8.83
N PRO A 294 5.33 -8.90 -9.38
CA PRO A 294 5.22 -10.27 -8.83
C PRO A 294 5.66 -10.48 -7.37
N LEU A 295 6.49 -9.57 -6.84
CA LEU A 295 7.00 -9.62 -5.47
C LEU A 295 6.19 -8.74 -4.50
N HIS A 296 5.07 -8.18 -4.98
CA HIS A 296 4.12 -7.39 -4.20
C HIS A 296 2.69 -7.86 -4.51
N GLY A 297 1.78 -6.99 -4.98
CA GLY A 297 0.39 -7.35 -5.28
C GLY A 297 0.24 -8.34 -6.43
N GLY A 298 1.14 -8.35 -7.41
CA GLY A 298 1.14 -9.32 -8.51
C GLY A 298 1.34 -10.78 -8.07
N ALA A 299 1.77 -11.02 -6.83
CA ALA A 299 1.84 -12.37 -6.25
C ALA A 299 0.45 -13.04 -6.18
N ILE A 300 -0.63 -12.26 -6.09
CA ILE A 300 -2.02 -12.73 -6.09
C ILE A 300 -2.36 -13.41 -7.42
N ASP A 301 -2.09 -12.73 -8.53
CA ASP A 301 -2.36 -13.28 -9.87
C ASP A 301 -1.56 -14.57 -10.12
N LEU A 302 -0.33 -14.64 -9.61
CA LEU A 302 0.50 -15.83 -9.68
C LEU A 302 -0.03 -16.97 -8.81
N ALA A 303 -0.58 -16.67 -7.64
CA ALA A 303 -1.22 -17.67 -6.79
C ALA A 303 -2.45 -18.29 -7.49
N TYR A 304 -3.28 -17.48 -8.16
CA TYR A 304 -4.43 -18.01 -8.92
C TYR A 304 -4.04 -18.87 -10.11
N ARG A 305 -2.99 -18.51 -10.86
CA ARG A 305 -2.45 -19.37 -11.93
C ARG A 305 -1.95 -20.70 -11.38
N MET A 306 -1.41 -20.71 -10.16
CA MET A 306 -1.01 -21.94 -9.48
C MET A 306 -2.23 -22.77 -9.06
N PHE A 307 -3.30 -22.15 -8.56
CA PHE A 307 -4.54 -22.85 -8.25
C PHE A 307 -5.15 -23.49 -9.50
N GLU A 308 -5.17 -22.78 -10.63
CA GLU A 308 -5.57 -23.31 -11.94
C GLU A 308 -4.70 -24.51 -12.35
N ARG A 309 -3.37 -24.40 -12.22
CA ARG A 309 -2.44 -25.49 -12.55
C ARG A 309 -2.69 -26.75 -11.70
N ILE A 310 -2.97 -26.59 -10.42
CA ILE A 310 -3.27 -27.71 -9.51
C ILE A 310 -4.64 -28.32 -9.87
N GLY A 311 -5.60 -27.48 -10.25
CA GLY A 311 -6.89 -27.85 -10.81
C GLY A 311 -7.90 -28.34 -9.76
N LYS A 312 -7.52 -29.33 -8.94
CA LYS A 312 -8.43 -29.97 -7.98
C LYS A 312 -7.80 -30.23 -6.61
N LYS A 313 -8.66 -30.28 -5.60
CA LYS A 313 -8.29 -30.45 -4.19
C LYS A 313 -7.41 -31.69 -3.95
N GLU A 314 -7.69 -32.79 -4.64
CA GLU A 314 -6.99 -34.06 -4.47
C GLU A 314 -5.53 -34.01 -4.94
N ALA A 315 -5.19 -33.05 -5.82
CA ALA A 315 -3.82 -32.87 -6.32
C ALA A 315 -2.94 -32.02 -5.41
N VAL A 316 -3.51 -31.40 -4.36
CA VAL A 316 -2.80 -30.46 -3.49
C VAL A 316 -1.67 -31.12 -2.71
N ALA A 317 -1.87 -32.34 -2.22
CA ALA A 317 -0.83 -33.07 -1.48
C ALA A 317 0.44 -33.26 -2.33
N GLN A 318 0.27 -33.63 -3.60
CA GLN A 318 1.39 -33.71 -4.56
C GLN A 318 2.02 -32.33 -4.81
N ALA A 319 1.20 -31.29 -4.98
CA ALA A 319 1.69 -29.93 -5.20
C ALA A 319 2.58 -29.44 -4.04
N ILE A 320 2.24 -29.77 -2.79
CA ILE A 320 3.06 -29.46 -1.62
C ILE A 320 4.42 -30.15 -1.67
N GLU A 321 4.48 -31.44 -2.05
CA GLU A 321 5.76 -32.12 -2.24
C GLU A 321 6.62 -31.48 -3.34
N GLU A 322 5.99 -31.01 -4.43
CA GLU A 322 6.69 -30.28 -5.48
C GLU A 322 7.27 -28.93 -5.02
N VAL A 323 6.55 -28.22 -4.14
CA VAL A 323 7.05 -26.99 -3.50
C VAL A 323 8.27 -27.30 -2.63
N LYS A 324 8.21 -28.35 -1.81
CA LYS A 324 9.35 -28.78 -0.96
C LYS A 324 10.55 -29.21 -1.79
N ALA A 325 10.31 -29.80 -2.95
CA ALA A 325 11.34 -30.17 -3.93
C ALA A 325 11.85 -28.99 -4.78
N ASN A 326 11.44 -27.75 -4.48
CA ASN A 326 11.81 -26.53 -5.22
C ASN A 326 11.43 -26.55 -6.71
N LYS A 327 10.43 -27.33 -7.13
CA LYS A 327 9.95 -27.32 -8.53
C LYS A 327 9.21 -26.03 -8.87
N PHE A 328 8.54 -25.43 -7.89
CA PHE A 328 7.95 -24.10 -7.98
C PHE A 328 7.77 -23.49 -6.59
N ARG A 329 7.49 -22.18 -6.54
CA ARG A 329 7.25 -21.44 -5.29
C ARG A 329 5.76 -21.28 -5.03
N LEU A 330 5.39 -21.36 -3.75
CA LEU A 330 4.05 -21.04 -3.28
C LEU A 330 3.96 -19.52 -3.04
N PHE A 331 3.30 -18.81 -3.95
CA PHE A 331 3.08 -17.36 -3.83
C PHE A 331 2.04 -17.04 -2.74
N GLY A 332 2.20 -15.90 -2.05
CA GLY A 332 1.31 -15.48 -0.95
C GLY A 332 1.57 -16.16 0.41
N TYR A 333 2.71 -16.84 0.56
CA TYR A 333 3.14 -17.45 1.82
C TYR A 333 4.38 -16.75 2.39
N GLY A 334 4.37 -16.50 3.69
CA GLY A 334 5.37 -15.73 4.43
C GLY A 334 5.06 -14.23 4.45
N HIS A 335 5.68 -13.52 5.40
CA HIS A 335 5.52 -12.07 5.54
C HIS A 335 6.85 -11.40 5.94
N ARG A 336 7.14 -10.22 5.36
CA ARG A 336 8.40 -9.50 5.61
C ARG A 336 8.50 -9.01 7.06
N ILE A 337 7.42 -8.39 7.54
CA ILE A 337 7.30 -7.76 8.87
C ILE A 337 6.84 -8.74 9.95
N TYR A 338 5.63 -9.32 9.81
CA TYR A 338 5.10 -10.26 10.80
C TYR A 338 5.97 -11.51 10.97
N LYS A 339 6.42 -11.73 12.20
CA LYS A 339 7.05 -12.98 12.68
C LYS A 339 6.04 -13.89 13.38
N THR A 340 4.84 -13.38 13.65
CA THR A 340 3.67 -14.11 14.13
C THR A 340 2.59 -14.18 13.04
N VAL A 341 1.44 -14.76 13.36
CA VAL A 341 0.29 -14.74 12.44
C VAL A 341 -0.16 -13.29 12.22
N ASP A 342 -0.33 -12.92 10.96
CA ASP A 342 -0.80 -11.59 10.57
C ASP A 342 -2.20 -11.32 11.20
N PRO A 343 -2.37 -10.23 11.99
CA PRO A 343 -3.61 -9.94 12.72
C PRO A 343 -4.83 -9.81 11.81
N ARG A 344 -4.61 -9.42 10.55
CA ARG A 344 -5.66 -9.24 9.55
C ARG A 344 -6.33 -10.56 9.18
N VAL A 345 -5.61 -11.69 9.24
CA VAL A 345 -6.09 -13.01 8.81
C VAL A 345 -7.31 -13.47 9.60
N LYS A 346 -7.38 -13.19 10.91
CA LYS A 346 -8.54 -13.52 11.76
C LYS A 346 -9.84 -12.93 11.18
N HIS A 347 -9.80 -11.66 10.79
CA HIS A 347 -10.97 -10.96 10.26
C HIS A 347 -11.37 -11.47 8.88
N LEU A 348 -10.39 -11.79 8.04
CA LEU A 348 -10.62 -12.36 6.72
C LEU A 348 -11.20 -13.77 6.78
N LYS A 349 -10.78 -14.58 7.75
CA LYS A 349 -11.38 -15.91 8.02
C LYS A 349 -12.85 -15.79 8.39
N ASN A 350 -13.19 -14.84 9.27
CA ASN A 350 -14.58 -14.61 9.65
C ASN A 350 -15.43 -14.16 8.45
N ALA A 351 -14.93 -13.22 7.65
CA ALA A 351 -15.61 -12.74 6.44
C ALA A 351 -15.80 -13.86 5.40
N LEU A 352 -14.81 -14.74 5.22
CA LEU A 352 -14.92 -15.89 4.32
C LEU A 352 -15.95 -16.90 4.83
N GLY A 353 -16.03 -17.14 6.14
CA GLY A 353 -17.03 -18.02 6.75
C GLY A 353 -18.47 -17.54 6.50
N GLU A 354 -18.69 -16.23 6.44
CA GLU A 354 -19.99 -15.66 6.06
C GLU A 354 -20.38 -15.95 4.60
N LEU A 355 -19.44 -16.37 3.75
CA LEU A 355 -19.65 -16.71 2.33
C LEU A 355 -19.49 -18.21 2.05
N SER A 356 -19.62 -19.05 3.09
CA SER A 356 -19.36 -20.49 2.99
C SER A 356 -20.09 -21.19 1.85
N GLU A 357 -21.33 -20.78 1.55
CA GLU A 357 -22.14 -21.32 0.47
C GLU A 357 -21.53 -21.10 -0.93
N ASN A 358 -20.67 -20.10 -1.10
CA ASN A 358 -20.02 -19.77 -2.37
C ASN A 358 -18.65 -20.45 -2.51
N ILE A 359 -18.12 -21.04 -1.44
CA ILE A 359 -16.79 -21.67 -1.44
C ILE A 359 -16.79 -22.93 -2.31
N ASP A 360 -17.79 -23.79 -2.13
CA ASP A 360 -17.86 -25.08 -2.83
C ASP A 360 -18.18 -24.91 -4.33
N ALA A 361 -18.74 -23.76 -4.71
CA ALA A 361 -18.99 -23.40 -6.10
C ALA A 361 -17.73 -22.92 -6.86
N ASN A 362 -16.61 -22.69 -6.17
CA ASN A 362 -15.39 -22.13 -6.75
C ASN A 362 -14.20 -23.11 -6.63
N PRO A 363 -13.85 -23.85 -7.71
CA PRO A 363 -12.77 -24.84 -7.69
C PRO A 363 -11.41 -24.28 -7.26
N HIS A 364 -11.08 -23.03 -7.63
CA HIS A 364 -9.81 -22.40 -7.23
C HIS A 364 -9.77 -22.16 -5.72
N LEU A 365 -10.90 -21.77 -5.14
CA LEU A 365 -11.01 -21.53 -3.71
C LEU A 365 -10.93 -22.83 -2.91
N SER A 366 -11.54 -23.91 -3.40
CA SER A 366 -11.39 -25.24 -2.80
C SER A 366 -9.93 -25.72 -2.79
N VAL A 367 -9.19 -25.50 -3.89
CA VAL A 367 -7.75 -25.78 -3.98
C VAL A 367 -6.98 -24.93 -2.98
N ALA A 368 -7.24 -23.61 -2.95
CA ALA A 368 -6.51 -22.68 -2.11
C ALA A 368 -6.67 -22.97 -0.61
N LEU A 369 -7.89 -23.29 -0.17
CA LEU A 369 -8.17 -23.65 1.23
C LEU A 369 -7.57 -25.00 1.62
N GLU A 370 -7.47 -25.95 0.69
CA GLU A 370 -6.78 -27.20 0.97
C GLU A 370 -5.26 -27.03 1.04
N ILE A 371 -4.68 -26.13 0.24
CA ILE A 371 -3.27 -25.74 0.38
C ILE A 371 -3.05 -25.14 1.77
N GLU A 372 -3.93 -24.24 2.23
CA GLU A 372 -3.83 -23.66 3.58
C GLU A 372 -3.92 -24.72 4.68
N ARG A 373 -4.88 -25.65 4.56
CA ARG A 373 -5.06 -26.74 5.53
C ARG A 373 -3.83 -27.64 5.61
N LEU A 374 -3.28 -28.05 4.46
CA LEU A 374 -2.13 -28.96 4.43
C LEU A 374 -0.82 -28.25 4.77
N ALA A 375 -0.58 -27.05 4.24
CA ALA A 375 0.64 -26.28 4.55
C ALA A 375 0.71 -25.89 6.03
N SER A 376 -0.42 -25.51 6.65
CA SER A 376 -0.47 -25.20 8.09
C SER A 376 -0.23 -26.41 8.99
N GLN A 377 -0.26 -27.64 8.45
CA GLN A 377 -0.01 -28.89 9.15
C GLN A 377 1.37 -29.50 8.86
N ASP A 378 2.08 -29.04 7.82
CA ASP A 378 3.35 -29.59 7.36
C ASP A 378 4.57 -28.89 8.02
N ASP A 379 5.51 -29.70 8.51
CA ASP A 379 6.70 -29.25 9.25
C ASP A 379 7.63 -28.33 8.42
N TYR A 380 7.68 -28.50 7.09
CA TYR A 380 8.47 -27.65 6.21
C TYR A 380 8.04 -26.19 6.30
N PHE A 381 6.72 -25.95 6.30
CA PHE A 381 6.16 -24.60 6.35
C PHE A 381 6.22 -24.03 7.77
N ARG A 382 5.86 -24.83 8.78
CA ARG A 382 5.91 -24.42 10.19
C ARG A 382 7.31 -24.02 10.64
N SER A 383 8.32 -24.84 10.36
CA SER A 383 9.72 -24.57 10.73
C SER A 383 10.30 -23.31 10.07
N ARG A 384 9.74 -22.89 8.94
CA ARG A 384 10.14 -21.68 8.20
C ARG A 384 9.20 -20.49 8.43
N ASN A 385 8.19 -20.65 9.28
CA ASN A 385 7.14 -19.66 9.53
C ASN A 385 6.46 -19.16 8.24
N LEU A 386 6.20 -20.08 7.31
CA LEU A 386 5.52 -19.81 6.04
C LEU A 386 4.01 -19.97 6.22
N ASN A 387 3.35 -18.88 6.57
CA ASN A 387 1.89 -18.82 6.68
C ASN A 387 1.29 -18.08 5.47
N VAL A 388 0.05 -18.40 5.12
CA VAL A 388 -0.73 -17.59 4.17
C VAL A 388 -0.80 -16.14 4.68
N ASN A 389 -0.44 -15.18 3.83
CA ASN A 389 -0.54 -13.78 4.19
C ASN A 389 -1.98 -13.26 4.03
N ALA A 390 -2.31 -12.16 4.71
CA ALA A 390 -3.65 -11.59 4.63
C ALA A 390 -4.01 -11.11 3.23
N ASP A 391 -3.02 -10.70 2.42
CA ASP A 391 -3.26 -10.26 1.05
C ASP A 391 -3.86 -11.40 0.21
N LEU A 392 -3.26 -12.60 0.22
CA LEU A 392 -3.79 -13.78 -0.46
C LEU A 392 -5.12 -14.24 0.16
N TYR A 393 -5.26 -14.20 1.49
CA TYR A 393 -6.49 -14.63 2.15
C TYR A 393 -7.68 -13.73 1.80
N GLY A 394 -7.49 -12.41 1.69
CA GLY A 394 -8.58 -11.53 1.28
C GLY A 394 -8.95 -11.70 -0.18
N CYS A 395 -8.06 -12.18 -1.04
CA CYS A 395 -8.44 -12.60 -2.39
C CYS A 395 -9.42 -13.77 -2.39
N PHE A 396 -9.33 -14.68 -1.41
CA PHE A 396 -10.32 -15.74 -1.24
C PHE A 396 -11.70 -15.17 -0.93
N VAL A 397 -11.75 -14.14 -0.08
CA VAL A 397 -13.00 -13.42 0.23
C VAL A 397 -13.55 -12.75 -1.03
N PHE A 398 -12.75 -12.00 -1.78
CA PHE A 398 -13.19 -11.38 -3.04
C PHE A 398 -13.71 -12.42 -4.04
N SER A 399 -13.05 -13.57 -4.19
CA SER A 399 -13.52 -14.63 -5.07
C SER A 399 -14.79 -15.32 -4.58
N ALA A 400 -14.97 -15.46 -3.26
CA ALA A 400 -16.23 -15.92 -2.68
C ALA A 400 -17.37 -14.91 -2.84
N MET A 401 -17.07 -13.62 -3.03
CA MET A 401 -18.03 -12.59 -3.44
C MET A 401 -18.36 -12.62 -4.94
N GLY A 402 -17.69 -13.47 -5.73
CA GLY A 402 -17.91 -13.61 -7.18
C GLY A 402 -16.99 -12.77 -8.07
N PHE A 403 -16.00 -12.08 -7.49
CA PHE A 403 -14.99 -11.37 -8.29
C PHE A 403 -13.96 -12.34 -8.86
N LYS A 404 -13.65 -12.14 -10.14
CA LYS A 404 -12.61 -12.91 -10.82
C LYS A 404 -11.22 -12.32 -10.52
N PRO A 405 -10.14 -13.13 -10.55
CA PRO A 405 -8.80 -12.69 -10.17
C PRO A 405 -8.33 -11.40 -10.83
N GLU A 406 -8.66 -11.19 -12.11
CA GLU A 406 -8.20 -10.05 -12.91
C GLU A 406 -8.59 -8.66 -12.36
N ILE A 407 -9.61 -8.56 -11.49
CA ILE A 407 -10.03 -7.29 -10.88
C ILE A 407 -9.69 -7.18 -9.38
N ILE A 408 -9.32 -8.28 -8.73
CA ILE A 408 -9.17 -8.31 -7.25
C ILE A 408 -8.13 -7.30 -6.78
N THR A 409 -6.95 -7.29 -7.40
CA THR A 409 -5.86 -6.38 -7.03
C THR A 409 -6.24 -4.92 -7.30
N ALA A 410 -7.11 -4.64 -8.27
CA ALA A 410 -7.65 -3.30 -8.50
C ALA A 410 -8.58 -2.85 -7.37
N LEU A 411 -9.46 -3.73 -6.88
CA LEU A 411 -10.34 -3.46 -5.74
C LEU A 411 -9.55 -3.27 -4.44
N MET A 412 -8.45 -4.00 -4.27
CA MET A 412 -7.51 -3.79 -3.16
C MET A 412 -6.80 -2.44 -3.29
N LEU A 413 -6.40 -2.05 -4.50
CA LEU A 413 -5.78 -0.75 -4.77
C LEU A 413 -6.73 0.42 -4.45
N VAL A 414 -8.03 0.27 -4.72
CA VAL A 414 -9.03 1.27 -4.31
C VAL A 414 -9.00 1.50 -2.80
N ALA A 415 -8.98 0.43 -1.99
CA ALA A 415 -8.86 0.54 -0.54
C ALA A 415 -7.51 1.18 -0.12
N ARG A 416 -6.41 0.73 -0.74
CA ARG A 416 -5.07 1.26 -0.49
C ARG A 416 -4.92 2.73 -0.88
N THR A 417 -5.74 3.23 -1.79
CA THR A 417 -5.66 4.62 -2.24
C THR A 417 -5.82 5.58 -1.07
N SER A 418 -6.70 5.29 -0.09
CA SER A 418 -6.91 6.12 1.10
C SER A 418 -5.64 6.27 1.95
N GLY A 419 -4.90 5.18 2.19
CA GLY A 419 -3.61 5.24 2.86
C GLY A 419 -2.55 5.96 2.01
N ILE A 420 -2.44 5.64 0.72
CA ILE A 420 -1.46 6.26 -0.19
C ILE A 420 -1.61 7.79 -0.23
N VAL A 421 -2.84 8.28 -0.35
CA VAL A 421 -3.11 9.73 -0.39
C VAL A 421 -3.00 10.38 0.99
N ALA A 422 -3.19 9.62 2.09
CA ALA A 422 -2.88 10.09 3.43
C ALA A 422 -1.38 10.35 3.61
N HIS A 423 -0.52 9.42 3.17
CA HIS A 423 0.95 9.59 3.18
C HIS A 423 1.38 10.78 2.30
N TRP A 424 0.78 10.91 1.10
CA TRP A 424 1.02 12.08 0.25
C TRP A 424 0.57 13.40 0.90
N ARG A 425 -0.59 13.40 1.58
CA ARG A 425 -1.10 14.57 2.31
C ARG A 425 -0.16 14.95 3.45
N GLU A 426 0.32 14.00 4.24
CA GLU A 426 1.30 14.22 5.32
C GLU A 426 2.59 14.86 4.80
N GLN A 427 3.02 14.50 3.58
CA GLN A 427 4.17 15.12 2.91
C GLN A 427 3.92 16.55 2.45
N MET A 428 2.68 16.89 2.07
CA MET A 428 2.33 18.23 1.55
C MET A 428 2.00 19.25 2.66
N GLN A 429 1.90 18.82 3.93
CA GLN A 429 1.60 19.69 5.06
C GLN A 429 2.66 20.80 5.29
N GLN A 430 2.23 21.95 5.81
CA GLN A 430 3.11 23.09 6.11
C GLN A 430 4.17 22.74 7.16
N GLY A 431 5.36 23.34 7.07
CA GLY A 431 6.41 23.25 8.10
C GLY A 431 7.33 22.04 8.00
N LYS A 432 7.06 21.06 7.13
CA LYS A 432 8.00 19.98 6.80
C LYS A 432 8.72 20.31 5.48
N PRO A 433 10.06 20.41 5.44
CA PRO A 433 10.76 20.56 4.17
C PRO A 433 10.55 19.29 3.34
N ALA A 434 9.91 19.43 2.17
CA ALA A 434 9.79 18.34 1.21
C ALA A 434 11.20 18.02 0.67
N ASN A 435 11.84 17.02 1.25
CA ASN A 435 13.11 16.53 0.75
C ASN A 435 12.86 15.63 -0.44
N LEU A 436 13.42 15.98 -1.59
CA LEU A 436 13.44 15.10 -2.75
C LEU A 436 14.10 13.77 -2.40
N TRP A 437 13.41 12.66 -2.65
CA TRP A 437 13.95 11.32 -2.45
C TRP A 437 14.99 11.03 -3.54
N ARG A 438 16.27 11.26 -3.20
CA ARG A 438 17.41 11.13 -4.13
C ARG A 438 18.46 10.18 -3.55
N PRO A 439 18.25 8.85 -3.58
CA PRO A 439 19.20 7.89 -3.04
C PRO A 439 20.54 7.93 -3.78
N ARG A 440 21.58 7.42 -3.12
CA ARG A 440 22.93 7.28 -3.70
C ARG A 440 23.13 5.85 -4.19
N GLN A 441 24.14 5.67 -5.04
CA GLN A 441 24.67 4.36 -5.42
C GLN A 441 26.18 4.28 -5.10
N VAL A 442 26.68 3.06 -4.90
CA VAL A 442 28.12 2.77 -4.86
C VAL A 442 28.54 2.29 -6.25
N PHE A 443 29.40 3.05 -6.92
CA PHE A 443 29.92 2.68 -8.23
C PHE A 443 31.09 1.70 -8.07
N THR A 444 30.97 0.51 -8.66
CA THR A 444 31.91 -0.62 -8.46
C THR A 444 32.71 -1.01 -9.70
N ARG A 445 32.59 -0.27 -10.80
CA ARG A 445 33.38 -0.56 -12.01
C ARG A 445 34.85 -0.21 -11.73
N ALA A 446 35.76 -1.13 -12.09
CA ALA A 446 37.19 -0.87 -12.03
C ALA A 446 37.57 0.35 -12.90
N LYS A 447 38.50 1.17 -12.41
CA LYS A 447 39.17 2.17 -13.27
C LYS A 447 40.02 1.41 -14.28
N LEU A 448 39.90 1.78 -15.56
CA LEU A 448 40.74 1.25 -16.64
C LEU A 448 42.20 1.68 -16.47
#